data_AF-A0A6J4T0V8-F1
#
_entry.id   AF-A0A6J4T0V8-F1
#
_cell.length_a   1.000
_cell.length_b   1.000
_cell.length_c   1.000
_cell.angle_alpha   90.00
_cell.angle_beta   90.00
_cell.angle_gamma   90.00
#
_symmetry.space_group_name_H-M   'P 1'
#
loop_
_entity.id
_entity.type
_entity.pdbx_description
1 polymer ?
#
loop_
_entity_poly.entity_id
_entity_poly.type
_entity_poly.pdbx_seq_one_letter_code
_entity_poly.pdbx_strand_id
1 'polypeptide(L)'
;MTFGDFSDAIMVGILNDEERSSGDQSDLMQVCRREGIPAREDWIVRFINESRALGSGLAVGEHYSASLNANGRSYAGQLRLARQPKSIGQRLRDVPRSDWIALGALIVSLVALFR
;
A
#
# COMPACT_ATOMS: atom_id res chain seq x y z
N MET A 1 -0.29 15.32 -1.84
CA MET A 1 -0.63 14.06 -2.52
C MET A 1 -0.79 14.36 -3.99
N THR A 2 -0.13 13.61 -4.87
CA THR A 2 -0.33 13.72 -6.33
C THR A 2 -1.40 12.73 -6.80
N PHE A 3 -1.86 12.88 -8.04
CA PHE A 3 -2.80 11.90 -8.64
C PHE A 3 -2.16 10.51 -8.76
N GLY A 4 -0.85 10.41 -9.01
CA GLY A 4 -0.13 9.14 -9.01
C GLY A 4 -0.14 8.46 -7.65
N ASP A 5 0.17 9.21 -6.59
CA ASP A 5 0.12 8.67 -5.22
C ASP A 5 -1.28 8.20 -4.83
N PHE A 6 -2.31 8.95 -5.26
CA PHE A 6 -3.72 8.61 -5.07
C PHE A 6 -4.09 7.33 -5.82
N SER A 7 -3.73 7.24 -7.10
CA SER A 7 -3.97 6.08 -7.95
C SER A 7 -3.35 4.81 -7.37
N ASP A 8 -2.12 4.90 -6.87
CA ASP A 8 -1.45 3.76 -6.24
C ASP A 8 -2.10 3.39 -4.89
N ALA A 9 -2.51 4.38 -4.10
CA ALA A 9 -3.19 4.14 -2.83
C ALA A 9 -4.57 3.51 -3.03
N ILE A 10 -5.36 4.02 -3.98
CA ILE A 10 -6.69 3.49 -4.25
C ILE A 10 -6.60 2.09 -4.88
N MET A 11 -5.60 1.79 -5.72
CA MET A 11 -5.37 0.43 -6.23
C MET A 11 -5.10 -0.58 -5.11
N VAL A 12 -4.23 -0.24 -4.16
CA VAL A 12 -3.98 -1.10 -3.00
C VAL A 12 -5.24 -1.23 -2.13
N GLY A 13 -5.99 -0.13 -1.97
CA GLY A 13 -7.24 -0.12 -1.22
C GLY A 13 -8.32 -1.02 -1.82
N ILE A 14 -8.50 -0.98 -3.15
CA ILE A 14 -9.43 -1.86 -3.87
C ILE A 14 -9.02 -3.32 -3.68
N LEU A 15 -7.72 -3.63 -3.87
CA LEU A 15 -7.23 -5.00 -3.66
C LEU A 15 -7.52 -5.51 -2.24
N ASN A 16 -7.27 -4.69 -1.21
CA ASN A 16 -7.53 -5.07 0.17
C ASN A 16 -9.04 -5.24 0.45
N ASP A 17 -9.89 -4.47 -0.21
CA ASP A 17 -11.35 -4.58 -0.07
C ASP A 17 -11.90 -5.81 -0.81
N GLU A 18 -11.44 -6.11 -2.03
CA GLU A 18 -11.77 -7.34 -2.76
C GLU A 18 -11.26 -8.62 -2.04
N GLU A 19 -10.11 -8.56 -1.37
CA GLU A 19 -9.62 -9.68 -0.55
C GLU A 19 -10.47 -9.89 0.72
N ARG A 20 -11.13 -8.84 1.22
CA ARG A 20 -11.89 -8.87 2.48
C ARG A 20 -13.38 -9.12 2.26
N SER A 21 -13.95 -8.53 1.23
CA SER A 21 -15.32 -8.74 0.78
C SER A 21 -15.28 -9.67 -0.42
N SER A 22 -15.97 -10.81 -0.37
CA SER A 22 -16.15 -11.70 -1.52
C SER A 22 -17.02 -11.09 -2.64
N GLY A 23 -17.14 -9.76 -2.69
CA GLY A 23 -17.90 -9.03 -3.70
C GLY A 23 -17.07 -8.78 -4.95
N ASP A 24 -17.76 -8.68 -6.09
CA ASP A 24 -17.14 -8.46 -7.40
C ASP A 24 -16.64 -7.02 -7.62
N GLN A 25 -17.14 -6.05 -6.85
CA GLN A 25 -16.80 -4.63 -6.99
C GLN A 25 -16.64 -3.94 -5.64
N SER A 26 -15.63 -3.08 -5.54
CA SER A 26 -15.38 -2.24 -4.37
C SER A 26 -15.97 -0.85 -4.55
N ASP A 27 -16.64 -0.34 -3.51
CA ASP A 27 -17.06 1.06 -3.43
C ASP A 27 -15.84 1.94 -3.13
N LEU A 28 -15.47 2.78 -4.09
CA LEU A 28 -14.27 3.60 -4.02
C LEU A 28 -14.34 4.67 -2.91
N MET A 29 -15.53 5.17 -2.60
CA MET A 29 -15.72 6.13 -1.50
C MET A 29 -15.59 5.45 -0.15
N GLN A 30 -16.00 4.19 -0.05
CA GLN A 30 -15.81 3.38 1.15
C GLN A 30 -14.33 2.98 1.32
N VAL A 31 -13.68 2.57 0.23
CA VAL A 31 -12.24 2.26 0.20
C VAL A 31 -11.42 3.47 0.64
N CYS A 32 -11.68 4.65 0.07
CA CYS A 32 -10.96 5.86 0.44
C CYS A 32 -11.12 6.18 1.93
N ARG A 33 -12.34 6.09 2.48
CA ARG A 33 -12.58 6.31 3.91
C ARG A 33 -11.85 5.32 4.80
N ARG A 34 -11.82 4.03 4.43
CA ARG A 34 -11.19 2.98 5.24
C ARG A 34 -9.68 3.07 5.25
N GLU A 35 -9.09 3.39 4.10
CA GLU A 35 -7.63 3.50 3.93
C GLU A 35 -7.10 4.91 4.27
N GLY A 36 -7.96 5.83 4.71
CA GLY A 36 -7.58 7.21 5.04
C GLY A 36 -7.12 8.03 3.80
N ILE A 37 -7.55 7.63 2.61
CA ILE A 37 -7.25 8.31 1.36
C ILE A 37 -8.21 9.50 1.22
N PRO A 38 -7.73 10.71 0.90
CA PRO A 38 -8.61 11.84 0.64
C PRO A 38 -9.50 11.56 -0.58
N ALA A 39 -10.79 11.33 -0.34
CA ALA A 39 -11.78 11.09 -1.37
C ALA A 39 -12.01 12.38 -2.17
N ARG A 40 -11.44 12.44 -3.37
CA ARG A 40 -11.61 13.54 -4.32
C ARG A 40 -12.35 13.00 -5.53
N GLU A 41 -13.57 13.46 -5.73
CA GLU A 41 -14.47 12.94 -6.76
C GLU A 41 -13.86 13.05 -8.16
N ASP A 42 -13.25 14.20 -8.47
CA ASP A 42 -12.54 14.45 -9.72
C ASP A 42 -11.42 13.43 -9.96
N TRP A 43 -10.72 13.02 -8.91
CA TRP A 43 -9.66 12.00 -9.01
C TRP A 43 -10.21 10.59 -9.10
N ILE A 44 -11.33 10.30 -8.44
CA ILE A 44 -12.00 8.99 -8.54
C ILE A 44 -12.52 8.79 -9.96
N VAL A 45 -13.25 9.77 -10.51
CA VAL A 45 -13.77 9.74 -11.88
C VAL A 45 -12.62 9.64 -12.88
N ARG A 46 -11.56 10.43 -12.69
CA ARG A 46 -10.36 10.36 -13.52
C ARG A 46 -9.69 9.00 -13.45
N PHE A 47 -9.56 8.42 -12.26
CA PHE A 47 -8.99 7.08 -12.07
C PHE A 47 -9.81 6.01 -12.79
N ILE A 48 -11.15 6.03 -12.67
CA ILE A 48 -12.05 5.10 -13.37
C ILE A 48 -11.86 5.19 -14.89
N ASN A 49 -11.75 6.41 -15.43
CA ASN A 49 -11.66 6.63 -16.87
C ASN A 49 -10.26 6.38 -17.46
N GLU A 50 -9.19 6.70 -16.73
CA GLU A 50 -7.81 6.62 -17.24
C GLU A 50 -7.12 5.30 -16.88
N SER A 51 -7.57 4.58 -15.85
CA SER A 51 -6.89 3.39 -15.35
C SER A 51 -7.16 2.15 -16.20
N ARG A 52 -6.11 1.66 -16.88
CA ARG A 52 -6.12 0.36 -17.58
C ARG A 52 -6.04 -0.85 -16.64
N ALA A 53 -5.85 -0.61 -15.33
CA ALA A 53 -5.74 -1.65 -14.31
C ALA A 53 -7.11 -2.17 -13.85
N LEU A 54 -8.20 -1.50 -14.24
CA LEU A 54 -9.57 -1.89 -13.91
C LEU A 54 -10.09 -2.95 -14.90
N GLY A 55 -10.80 -3.94 -14.39
CA GLY A 55 -11.59 -4.90 -15.18
C GLY A 55 -13.02 -4.42 -15.39
N SER A 56 -13.58 -3.73 -14.39
CA SER A 56 -14.82 -2.97 -14.51
C SER A 56 -14.73 -1.71 -13.66
N GLY A 57 -15.34 -0.62 -14.14
CA GLY A 57 -15.41 0.65 -13.44
C GLY A 57 -16.73 1.32 -13.79
N LEU A 58 -17.45 1.77 -12.78
CA LEU A 58 -18.77 2.37 -12.93
C LEU A 58 -18.82 3.63 -12.07
N ALA A 59 -19.11 4.76 -12.71
CA ALA A 59 -19.40 6.03 -12.08
C ALA A 59 -20.82 6.44 -12.52
N VAL A 60 -21.81 6.21 -11.66
CA VAL A 60 -23.21 6.56 -11.93
C VAL A 60 -23.74 7.39 -10.77
N GLY A 61 -24.01 8.67 -11.03
CA GLY A 61 -24.38 9.63 -9.97
C GLY A 61 -23.25 9.78 -8.96
N GLU A 62 -23.57 9.63 -7.67
CA GLU A 62 -22.61 9.67 -6.55
C GLU A 62 -22.05 8.28 -6.16
N HIS A 63 -22.32 7.25 -6.98
CA HIS A 63 -21.82 5.89 -6.74
C HIS A 63 -20.63 5.58 -7.65
N TYR A 64 -19.50 5.26 -7.02
CA TYR A 64 -18.26 4.92 -7.70
C TYR A 64 -17.85 3.50 -7.28
N SER A 65 -17.99 2.56 -8.20
CA SER A 65 -17.53 1.18 -7.99
C SER A 65 -16.47 0.81 -9.01
N ALA A 66 -15.48 0.05 -8.59
CA ALA A 66 -14.50 -0.52 -9.50
C ALA A 66 -14.01 -1.88 -9.03
N SER A 67 -13.50 -2.65 -9.98
CA SER A 67 -12.91 -3.96 -9.78
C SER A 67 -11.59 -4.05 -10.55
N LEU A 68 -10.56 -4.61 -9.92
CA LEU A 68 -9.25 -4.80 -10.55
C LEU A 68 -9.27 -6.00 -11.50
N ASN A 69 -8.67 -5.83 -12.68
CA ASN A 69 -8.37 -6.97 -13.54
C ASN A 69 -7.12 -7.72 -13.03
N ALA A 70 -6.79 -8.86 -13.65
CA ALA A 70 -5.63 -9.67 -13.25
C ALA A 70 -4.31 -8.88 -13.21
N ASN A 71 -4.10 -7.96 -14.15
CA ASN A 71 -2.90 -7.13 -14.20
C ASN A 71 -2.90 -6.08 -13.08
N GLY A 72 -4.04 -5.44 -12.83
CA GLY A 72 -4.22 -4.49 -11.73
C GLY A 72 -4.00 -5.12 -10.36
N ARG A 73 -4.50 -6.35 -10.15
CA ARG A 73 -4.27 -7.11 -8.91
C ARG A 73 -2.78 -7.42 -8.70
N SER A 74 -2.09 -7.86 -9.75
CA SER A 74 -0.63 -8.11 -9.68
C SER A 74 0.16 -6.84 -9.34
N TYR A 75 -0.19 -5.72 -9.98
CA TYR A 75 0.45 -4.43 -9.74
C TYR A 75 0.17 -3.90 -8.33
N ALA A 76 -1.08 -3.94 -7.87
CA ALA A 76 -1.47 -3.56 -6.52
C ALA A 76 -0.79 -4.45 -5.46
N GLY A 77 -0.60 -5.75 -5.76
CA GLY A 77 0.16 -6.66 -4.92
C GLY A 77 1.63 -6.26 -4.77
N GLN A 78 2.28 -5.85 -5.87
CA GLN A 78 3.65 -5.34 -5.84
C GLN A 78 3.75 -4.02 -5.08
N LEU A 79 2.81 -3.09 -5.28
CA LEU A 79 2.72 -1.84 -4.53
C LEU A 79 2.54 -2.09 -3.02
N ARG A 80 1.69 -3.06 -2.66
CA ARG A 80 1.49 -3.47 -1.26
C ARG A 80 2.78 -4.00 -0.66
N LEU A 81 3.51 -4.86 -1.37
CA LEU A 81 4.80 -5.39 -0.93
C LEU A 81 5.87 -4.28 -0.79
N ALA A 82 5.90 -3.32 -1.72
CA ALA A 82 6.82 -2.19 -1.64
C ALA A 82 6.51 -1.24 -0.47
N ARG A 83 5.23 -1.14 -0.08
CA ARG A 83 4.75 -0.32 1.04
C ARG A 83 4.78 -1.04 2.39
N GLN A 84 4.92 -2.37 2.41
CA GLN A 84 5.11 -3.09 3.66
C GLN A 84 6.43 -2.66 4.31
N PRO A 85 6.44 -2.36 5.62
CA PRO A 85 7.66 -2.02 6.31
C PRO A 85 8.65 -3.18 6.17
N LYS A 86 9.84 -2.91 5.60
CA LYS A 86 10.94 -3.88 5.50
C LYS A 86 11.08 -4.64 6.82
N SER A 87 10.96 -5.96 6.78
CA SER A 87 11.06 -6.76 8.00
C SER A 87 12.41 -6.52 8.68
N ILE A 88 12.45 -6.64 10.01
CA ILE A 88 13.67 -6.49 10.81
C ILE A 88 14.81 -7.38 10.26
N GLY A 89 14.49 -8.55 9.70
CA GLY A 89 15.46 -9.44 9.05
C GLY A 89 16.08 -8.87 7.77
N GLN A 90 15.32 -8.12 6.96
CA GLN A 90 15.87 -7.40 5.81
C GLN A 90 16.69 -6.18 6.22
N ARG A 91 16.28 -5.47 7.29
CA ARG A 91 17.08 -4.38 7.87
C ARG A 91 18.41 -4.86 8.43
N LEU A 92 18.44 -6.03 9.08
CA LEU A 92 19.67 -6.64 9.60
C LEU A 92 20.63 -7.09 8.49
N ARG A 93 20.10 -7.45 7.31
CA ARG A 93 20.92 -7.88 6.16
C ARG A 93 21.60 -6.72 5.44
N ASP A 94 21.05 -5.51 5.56
CA ASP A 94 21.60 -4.26 5.01
C ASP A 94 22.59 -3.56 5.97
N VAL A 95 22.89 -4.12 7.15
CA VAL A 95 23.87 -3.53 8.07
C VAL A 95 25.29 -3.77 7.51
N PRO A 96 26.02 -2.72 7.09
CA PRO A 96 27.42 -2.87 6.68
C PRO A 96 28.24 -3.41 7.85
N ARG A 97 29.23 -4.27 7.56
CA ARG A 97 30.06 -4.97 8.57
C ARG A 97 30.69 -4.05 9.63
N SER A 98 30.86 -2.76 9.34
CA SER A 98 31.34 -1.74 10.29
C SER A 98 30.44 -1.55 11.51
N ASP A 99 29.12 -1.66 11.34
CA ASP A 99 28.15 -1.31 12.38
C ASP A 99 27.91 -2.46 13.37
N TRP A 100 28.30 -3.68 13.00
CA TRP A 100 28.34 -4.83 13.91
C TRP A 100 29.38 -4.65 15.02
N ILE A 101 30.49 -3.95 14.73
CA ILE A 101 31.53 -3.66 15.73
C ILE A 101 31.00 -2.62 16.71
N ALA A 102 30.26 -1.62 16.24
CA ALA A 102 29.63 -0.61 17.10
C ALA A 102 28.55 -1.24 18.00
N LEU A 103 27.74 -2.16 17.47
CA LEU A 103 26.72 -2.88 18.25
C LEU A 103 27.36 -3.81 19.29
N GLY A 104 28.45 -4.49 18.92
CA GLY A 104 29.24 -5.31 19.85
C GLY A 104 29.88 -4.48 20.96
N ALA A 105 30.46 -3.32 20.62
CA ALA A 105 31.03 -2.39 21.60
C ALA A 105 29.97 -1.83 22.56
N LEU A 106 28.74 -1.61 22.07
CA LEU A 106 27.62 -1.15 22.90
C LEU A 106 27.18 -2.23 23.89
N ILE A 107 27.09 -3.50 23.46
CA ILE A 107 26.77 -4.63 24.35
C ILE A 107 27.87 -4.83 25.40
N VAL A 108 29.14 -4.79 25.01
CA VAL A 108 30.27 -4.92 25.94
C VAL A 108 30.27 -3.77 26.97
N SER A 109 30.00 -2.54 26.52
CA SER A 109 29.91 -1.37 27.42
C SER A 109 28.73 -1.48 28.39
N LEU A 110 27.60 -2.05 27.94
CA LEU A 110 26.44 -2.27 28.79
C LEU A 110 26.72 -3.34 29.87
N VAL A 111 27.36 -4.44 29.49
CA VAL A 111 27.76 -5.50 30.44
C VAL A 111 28.80 -4.99 31.44
N ALA A 112 29.73 -4.13 31.01
CA ALA A 112 30.68 -3.48 31.88
C ALA A 112 30.05 -2.46 32.85
N LEU A 113 28.88 -1.90 32.52
CA LEU A 113 28.15 -0.97 33.40
C LEU A 113 27.39 -1.67 34.53
N PHE A 114 27.07 -2.96 34.36
CA PHE A 114 26.35 -3.79 35.32
C PHE A 114 27.24 -4.79 36.08
N ARG A 115 28.57 -4.68 35.94
CA ARG A 115 29.57 -5.44 36.68
C ARG A 115 30.37 -4.51 37.59
#